data_AF-A0A183LDM6-F1
#
_entry.id   AF-A0A183LDM6-F1
#
_cell.length_a   1.000
_cell.length_b   1.000
_cell.length_c   1.000
_cell.angle_alpha   90.00
_cell.angle_beta   90.00
_cell.angle_gamma   90.00
#
_symmetry.space_group_name_H-M   'P 1'
#
loop_
_entity.id
_entity.type
_entity.pdbx_description
1 polymer ?
#
loop_
_entity_poly.entity_id
_entity_poly.type
_entity_poly.pdbx_seq_one_letter_code
_entity_poly.pdbx_strand_id
1 'polypeptide(L)'
;MGLTRAKDGNPSTRFYENPEIIATFDPVRIWLTRNHKKYTQTEPPTNKSLATLCFQLLQFQETNFTRIFLFFETIISLFQKQTLNSKLRESAKRLNISVVESPSEATHILHQPPLNWPGDSRDDFLVQRFRVLFHEGRGVLLHWLYSPASYTTWYTGLQSEWSSDTETSYLENENQWDVDARWLLYSDEMYEWMVEEDFLVPTSSVKPRPTYSRKLLMIDHFYFVIIILTNF
;
A
#
# COMPACT_ATOMS: atom_id res chain seq x y z
N MET A 1 -5.25 -6.25 -26.82
CA MET A 1 -3.85 -5.82 -26.72
C MET A 1 -3.68 -5.34 -25.29
N GLY A 2 -2.90 -6.04 -24.46
CA GLY A 2 -2.87 -5.79 -23.01
C GLY A 2 -2.41 -4.37 -22.70
N LEU A 3 -3.17 -3.67 -21.84
CA LEU A 3 -2.73 -2.40 -21.26
C LEU A 3 -1.50 -2.73 -20.40
N THR A 4 -0.36 -2.13 -20.72
CA THR A 4 0.88 -2.33 -19.97
C THR A 4 1.02 -1.21 -18.95
N ARG A 5 1.36 -1.59 -17.71
CA ARG A 5 1.60 -0.65 -16.62
C ARG A 5 2.76 0.28 -16.95
N ALA A 6 2.61 1.54 -16.60
CA ALA A 6 3.67 2.52 -16.76
C ALA A 6 4.79 2.21 -15.74
N LYS A 7 6.04 2.17 -16.22
CA LYS A 7 7.21 1.76 -15.40
C LYS A 7 7.62 2.81 -14.36
N ASP A 8 7.00 3.97 -14.40
CA ASP A 8 7.25 5.12 -13.54
C ASP A 8 6.34 5.15 -12.30
N GLY A 9 5.52 4.11 -12.08
CA GLY A 9 4.63 3.99 -10.92
C GLY A 9 3.33 4.79 -11.01
N ASN A 10 3.21 5.70 -11.98
CA ASN A 10 2.05 6.58 -12.14
C ASN A 10 0.79 5.82 -12.61
N PRO A 11 -0.42 6.25 -12.19
CA PRO A 11 -1.66 5.73 -12.72
C PRO A 11 -1.76 5.97 -14.23
N SER A 12 -2.16 4.95 -14.98
CA SER A 12 -2.25 5.02 -16.44
C SER A 12 -3.52 5.74 -16.89
N THR A 13 -3.39 6.94 -17.47
CA THR A 13 -4.54 7.68 -18.02
C THR A 13 -5.30 6.85 -19.06
N ARG A 14 -4.58 6.14 -19.93
CA ARG A 14 -5.19 5.28 -20.98
C ARG A 14 -6.01 4.13 -20.40
N PHE A 15 -5.64 3.65 -19.22
CA PHE A 15 -6.39 2.61 -18.53
C PHE A 15 -7.76 3.13 -18.08
N TYR A 16 -7.79 4.30 -17.42
CA TYR A 16 -9.03 4.91 -16.93
C TYR A 16 -9.93 5.52 -18.02
N GLU A 17 -9.39 5.72 -19.23
CA GLU A 17 -10.16 6.12 -20.42
C GLU A 17 -10.74 4.93 -21.20
N ASN A 18 -10.35 3.69 -20.87
CA ASN A 18 -10.80 2.50 -21.59
C ASN A 18 -12.29 2.21 -21.30
N PRO A 19 -13.15 2.04 -22.34
CA PRO A 19 -14.58 1.74 -22.15
C PRO A 19 -14.89 0.49 -21.33
N GLU A 20 -14.08 -0.57 -21.44
CA GLU A 20 -14.25 -1.81 -20.66
C GLU A 20 -14.00 -1.55 -19.18
N ILE A 21 -12.96 -0.77 -18.86
CA ILE A 21 -12.64 -0.37 -17.49
C ILE A 21 -13.72 0.55 -16.94
N ILE A 22 -14.17 1.54 -17.72
CA ILE A 22 -15.27 2.42 -17.34
C ILE A 22 -16.52 1.59 -17.00
N ALA A 23 -16.84 0.55 -17.78
CA ALA A 23 -17.99 -0.30 -17.50
C ALA A 23 -17.92 -1.00 -16.11
N THR A 24 -16.71 -1.28 -15.60
CA THR A 24 -16.52 -1.92 -14.27
C THR A 24 -16.95 -1.03 -13.10
N PHE A 25 -17.13 0.29 -13.31
CA PHE A 25 -17.62 1.22 -12.29
C PHE A 25 -19.14 1.18 -12.08
N ASP A 26 -19.89 0.43 -12.88
CA ASP A 26 -21.37 0.38 -12.78
C ASP A 26 -21.89 -0.10 -11.41
N PRO A 27 -21.32 -1.15 -10.79
CA PRO A 27 -21.72 -1.56 -9.44
C PRO A 27 -21.52 -0.46 -8.39
N VAL A 28 -20.42 0.30 -8.49
CA VAL A 28 -20.12 1.44 -7.60
C VAL A 28 -21.15 2.55 -7.80
N ARG A 29 -21.44 2.90 -9.06
CA ARG A 29 -22.48 3.90 -9.40
C ARG A 29 -23.85 3.53 -8.82
N ILE A 30 -24.26 2.27 -8.98
CA ILE A 30 -25.53 1.76 -8.46
C ILE A 30 -25.54 1.85 -6.93
N TRP A 31 -24.45 1.44 -6.27
CA TRP A 31 -24.35 1.46 -4.81
C TRP A 31 -24.42 2.90 -4.27
N LEU A 32 -23.69 3.85 -4.86
CA LEU A 32 -23.71 5.27 -4.48
C LEU A 32 -25.10 5.88 -4.64
N THR A 33 -25.77 5.60 -5.76
CA THR A 33 -27.11 6.14 -6.04
C THR A 33 -28.17 5.58 -5.08
N ARG A 34 -27.99 4.34 -4.60
CA ARG A 34 -28.90 3.70 -3.62
C ARG A 34 -28.65 4.15 -2.19
N ASN A 35 -27.40 4.19 -1.74
CA ASN A 35 -27.06 4.39 -0.32
C ASN A 35 -26.75 5.85 0.02
N HIS A 36 -26.27 6.63 -0.94
CA HIS A 36 -25.82 8.01 -0.75
C HIS A 36 -26.58 9.00 -1.64
N LYS A 37 -27.88 8.74 -1.85
CA LYS A 37 -28.75 9.53 -2.74
C LYS A 37 -28.72 11.04 -2.43
N LYS A 38 -28.67 11.42 -1.14
CA LYS A 38 -28.60 12.82 -0.71
C LYS A 38 -27.39 13.59 -1.27
N TYR A 39 -26.29 12.88 -1.58
CA TYR A 39 -25.06 13.47 -2.11
C TYR A 39 -24.93 13.36 -3.64
N THR A 40 -25.76 12.52 -4.28
CA THR A 40 -25.69 12.23 -5.73
C THR A 40 -26.88 12.80 -6.51
N GLN A 41 -27.86 13.42 -5.84
CA GLN A 41 -29.09 13.87 -6.49
C GLN A 41 -28.89 15.09 -7.39
N THR A 42 -28.07 16.04 -6.97
CA THR A 42 -27.76 17.26 -7.73
C THR A 42 -26.91 16.97 -8.95
N GLU A 43 -25.97 16.03 -8.83
CA GLU A 43 -25.09 15.60 -9.91
C GLU A 43 -24.92 14.07 -9.88
N PRO A 44 -25.80 13.32 -10.58
CA PRO A 44 -25.74 11.87 -10.59
C PRO A 44 -24.42 11.36 -11.17
N PRO A 45 -23.71 10.46 -10.46
CA PRO A 45 -22.45 9.93 -10.95
C PRO A 45 -22.67 9.10 -12.21
N THR A 46 -21.77 9.25 -13.17
CA THR A 46 -21.66 8.37 -14.34
C THR A 46 -20.46 7.45 -14.15
N ASN A 47 -20.45 6.31 -14.83
CA ASN A 47 -19.28 5.41 -14.79
C ASN A 47 -18.00 6.14 -15.23
N LYS A 48 -18.12 7.05 -16.21
CA LYS A 48 -17.01 7.88 -16.69
C LYS A 48 -16.54 8.87 -15.62
N SER A 49 -17.46 9.59 -14.97
CA SER A 49 -17.07 10.56 -13.92
C SER A 49 -16.45 9.87 -12.71
N LEU A 50 -16.90 8.67 -12.35
CA LEU A 50 -16.28 7.87 -11.29
C LEU A 50 -14.88 7.37 -11.68
N ALA A 51 -14.68 6.90 -12.91
CA ALA A 51 -13.36 6.51 -13.41
C ALA A 51 -12.39 7.69 -13.45
N THR A 52 -12.84 8.87 -13.89
CA THR A 52 -12.05 10.11 -13.88
C THR A 52 -11.69 10.55 -12.46
N LEU A 53 -12.64 10.51 -11.54
CA LEU A 53 -12.39 10.87 -10.13
C LEU A 53 -11.39 9.89 -9.48
N CYS A 54 -11.51 8.59 -9.76
CA CYS A 54 -10.57 7.57 -9.30
C CYS A 54 -9.14 7.86 -9.80
N PHE A 55 -8.99 8.15 -11.10
CA PHE A 55 -7.71 8.55 -11.67
C PHE A 55 -7.13 9.81 -11.02
N GLN A 56 -7.96 10.84 -10.83
CA GLN A 56 -7.53 12.10 -10.19
C GLN A 56 -7.12 11.90 -8.74
N LEU A 57 -7.84 11.05 -7.99
CA LEU A 57 -7.50 10.71 -6.62
C LEU A 57 -6.14 10.00 -6.57
N LEU A 58 -5.94 9.00 -7.42
CA LEU A 58 -4.66 8.29 -7.52
C LEU A 58 -3.52 9.23 -7.88
N GLN A 59 -3.71 10.10 -8.87
CA GLN A 59 -2.70 11.08 -9.26
C GLN A 59 -2.39 12.08 -8.13
N PHE A 60 -3.42 12.52 -7.40
CA PHE A 60 -3.26 13.36 -6.22
C PHE A 60 -2.47 12.62 -5.13
N GLN A 61 -2.75 11.33 -4.91
CA GLN A 61 -2.06 10.53 -3.91
C GLN A 61 -0.58 10.37 -4.25
N GLU A 62 -0.25 10.05 -5.50
CA GLU A 62 1.14 10.00 -5.96
C GLU A 62 1.81 11.37 -5.78
N THR A 63 1.18 12.47 -6.20
CA THR A 63 1.82 13.80 -6.16
C THR A 63 2.09 14.31 -4.75
N ASN A 64 1.21 13.99 -3.78
CA ASN A 64 1.25 14.58 -2.43
C ASN A 64 1.75 13.62 -1.35
N PHE A 65 1.51 12.32 -1.49
CA PHE A 65 1.87 11.32 -0.46
C PHE A 65 3.10 10.49 -0.82
N THR A 66 3.63 10.55 -2.05
CA THR A 66 4.81 9.75 -2.46
C THR A 66 6.11 10.54 -2.65
N ARG A 67 6.21 11.77 -2.14
CA ARG A 67 7.51 12.47 -2.05
C ARG A 67 8.37 11.84 -0.96
N ILE A 68 8.97 10.70 -1.31
CA ILE A 68 9.87 9.95 -0.44
C ILE A 68 11.27 10.59 -0.54
N PHE A 69 11.78 11.04 0.60
CA PHE A 69 13.19 11.37 0.83
C PHE A 69 13.81 10.25 1.68
N LEU A 70 14.82 9.55 1.16
CA LEU A 70 15.46 8.42 1.82
C LEU A 70 16.82 8.79 2.42
N PHE A 71 17.07 8.34 3.64
CA PHE A 71 18.40 8.28 4.24
C PHE A 71 18.79 6.81 4.52
N PHE A 72 20.04 6.43 4.26
CA PHE A 72 20.54 5.08 4.54
C PHE A 72 21.32 5.06 5.86
N GLU A 73 20.77 4.42 6.89
CA GLU A 73 21.49 4.22 8.15
C GLU A 73 22.36 2.96 8.07
N THR A 74 23.63 3.05 8.49
CA THR A 74 24.55 1.91 8.43
C THR A 74 24.93 1.40 9.82
N ILE A 75 24.66 0.11 10.10
CA ILE A 75 25.47 -0.71 11.01
C ILE A 75 25.60 -2.13 10.40
N ILE A 76 26.80 -2.51 9.89
CA ILE A 76 27.34 -3.89 9.63
C ILE A 76 28.69 -3.78 8.86
N SER A 77 29.53 -4.82 8.92
CA SER A 77 30.85 -4.95 8.28
C SER A 77 30.94 -4.50 6.81
N LEU A 78 32.10 -3.91 6.45
CA LEU A 78 32.34 -3.15 5.22
C LEU A 78 32.04 -3.88 3.90
N PHE A 79 32.18 -5.21 3.84
CA PHE A 79 32.06 -5.96 2.58
C PHE A 79 30.60 -6.22 2.16
N GLN A 80 29.76 -6.72 3.07
CA GLN A 80 28.32 -6.88 2.81
C GLN A 80 27.60 -5.53 2.62
N LYS A 81 28.10 -4.49 3.29
CA LYS A 81 27.63 -3.11 3.15
C LYS A 81 27.65 -2.63 1.69
N GLN A 82 28.71 -2.94 0.95
CA GLN A 82 28.96 -2.38 -0.38
C GLN A 82 27.99 -2.94 -1.44
N THR A 83 27.73 -4.25 -1.41
CA THR A 83 26.77 -4.90 -2.31
C THR A 83 25.34 -4.47 -2.02
N LEU A 84 24.92 -4.42 -0.76
CA LEU A 84 23.57 -3.99 -0.39
C LEU A 84 23.34 -2.52 -0.70
N ASN A 85 24.29 -1.63 -0.39
CA ASN A 85 24.18 -0.21 -0.73
C ASN A 85 24.03 0.02 -2.23
N SER A 86 24.78 -0.74 -3.05
CA SER A 86 24.69 -0.61 -4.50
C SER A 86 23.29 -0.98 -4.99
N LYS A 87 22.73 -2.10 -4.51
CA LYS A 87 21.35 -2.51 -4.82
C LYS A 87 20.33 -1.45 -4.40
N LEU A 88 20.42 -0.95 -3.17
CA LEU A 88 19.50 0.07 -2.64
C LEU A 88 19.57 1.37 -3.46
N ARG A 89 20.75 1.82 -3.85
CA ARG A 89 20.92 3.01 -4.70
C ARG A 89 20.35 2.81 -6.10
N GLU A 90 20.51 1.62 -6.67
CA GLU A 90 19.91 1.27 -7.95
C GLU A 90 18.38 1.24 -7.88
N SER A 91 17.80 0.64 -6.84
CA SER A 91 16.35 0.62 -6.59
C SER A 91 15.81 2.04 -6.39
N ALA A 92 16.46 2.86 -5.55
CA ALA A 92 16.09 4.25 -5.37
C ALA A 92 16.11 5.03 -6.69
N LYS A 93 17.11 4.80 -7.55
CA LYS A 93 17.18 5.42 -8.88
C LYS A 93 16.05 4.97 -9.80
N ARG A 94 15.71 3.67 -9.82
CA ARG A 94 14.60 3.14 -10.65
C ARG A 94 13.25 3.70 -10.24
N LEU A 95 13.03 3.82 -8.93
CA LEU A 95 11.81 4.38 -8.34
C LEU A 95 11.82 5.93 -8.27
N ASN A 96 12.83 6.59 -8.84
CA ASN A 96 12.98 8.04 -8.85
C ASN A 96 12.93 8.69 -7.45
N ILE A 97 13.52 8.02 -6.46
CA ILE A 97 13.57 8.47 -5.07
C ILE A 97 14.77 9.38 -4.83
N SER A 98 14.55 10.47 -4.09
CA SER A 98 15.62 11.37 -3.67
C SER A 98 16.34 10.81 -2.45
N VAL A 99 17.64 10.53 -2.57
CA VAL A 99 18.49 10.13 -1.45
C VAL A 99 19.12 11.38 -0.84
N VAL A 100 18.88 11.60 0.45
CA VAL A 100 19.41 12.74 1.22
C VAL A 100 20.62 12.31 2.06
N GLU A 101 21.41 13.29 2.50
CA GLU A 101 22.64 13.05 3.27
C GLU A 101 22.44 13.17 4.79
N SER A 102 21.31 13.74 5.23
CA SER A 102 20.98 13.92 6.64
C SER A 102 19.71 13.16 7.03
N PRO A 103 19.68 12.46 8.17
CA PRO A 103 18.45 11.91 8.74
C PRO A 103 17.36 12.97 8.92
N SER A 104 17.70 14.21 9.27
CA SER A 104 16.70 15.27 9.52
C SER A 104 15.93 15.72 8.28
N GLU A 105 16.44 15.41 7.08
CA GLU A 105 15.83 15.76 5.80
C GLU A 105 15.05 14.58 5.20
N ALA A 106 15.14 13.41 5.82
CA ALA A 106 14.52 12.20 5.30
C ALA A 106 13.09 12.03 5.79
N THR A 107 12.24 11.51 4.92
CA THR A 107 10.93 10.95 5.29
C THR A 107 11.06 9.51 5.77
N HIS A 108 12.09 8.81 5.29
CA HIS A 108 12.32 7.39 5.50
C HIS A 108 13.80 7.15 5.81
N ILE A 109 14.07 6.48 6.92
CA ILE A 109 15.39 5.98 7.27
C ILE A 109 15.40 4.48 7.01
N LEU A 110 16.30 4.04 6.12
CA LEU A 110 16.49 2.64 5.80
C LEU A 110 17.57 2.03 6.67
N HIS A 111 17.18 1.00 7.39
CA HIS A 111 18.00 0.19 8.28
C HIS A 111 18.40 -1.13 7.62
N GLN A 112 19.31 -1.86 8.26
CA GLN A 112 19.67 -3.21 7.84
C GLN A 112 18.46 -4.17 7.85
N PRO A 113 18.35 -5.09 6.88
CA PRO A 113 17.34 -6.14 6.92
C PRO A 113 17.62 -7.09 8.10
N PRO A 114 16.63 -7.90 8.53
CA PRO A 114 16.84 -8.91 9.55
C PRO A 114 17.99 -9.86 9.22
N LEU A 115 18.76 -10.30 10.23
CA LEU A 115 19.93 -11.16 10.04
C LEU A 115 19.62 -12.50 9.36
N ASN A 116 18.39 -12.99 9.51
CA ASN A 116 17.90 -14.23 8.91
C ASN A 116 17.23 -14.03 7.54
N TRP A 117 17.28 -12.82 6.98
CA TRP A 117 16.67 -12.54 5.69
C TRP A 117 17.44 -13.24 4.55
N PRO A 118 16.80 -14.10 3.75
CA PRO A 118 17.48 -14.87 2.70
C PRO A 118 17.92 -14.03 1.49
N GLY A 119 17.50 -12.77 1.42
CA GLY A 119 17.81 -11.87 0.30
C GLY A 119 16.71 -11.78 -0.76
N ASP A 120 15.53 -12.37 -0.52
CA ASP A 120 14.36 -12.30 -1.39
C ASP A 120 13.05 -12.17 -0.58
N SER A 121 11.92 -12.00 -1.27
CA SER A 121 10.59 -11.76 -0.70
C SER A 121 9.75 -13.02 -0.46
N ARG A 122 10.25 -14.21 -0.82
CA ARG A 122 9.43 -15.42 -0.92
C ARG A 122 8.83 -15.84 0.41
N ASP A 123 9.64 -15.88 1.47
CA ASP A 123 9.18 -16.33 2.79
C ASP A 123 8.26 -15.29 3.45
N ASP A 124 8.55 -14.00 3.24
CA ASP A 124 7.75 -12.90 3.78
C ASP A 124 6.34 -12.88 3.15
N PHE A 125 6.19 -13.11 1.84
CA PHE A 125 4.88 -13.21 1.18
C PHE A 125 4.04 -14.42 1.65
N LEU A 126 4.65 -15.44 2.23
CA LEU A 126 3.93 -16.61 2.76
C LEU A 126 3.37 -16.38 4.18
N VAL A 127 3.68 -15.24 4.80
CA VAL A 127 3.17 -14.87 6.12
C VAL A 127 1.66 -14.64 6.04
N GLN A 128 0.88 -15.61 6.51
CA GLN A 128 -0.58 -15.53 6.57
C GLN A 128 -1.06 -14.70 7.78
N ARG A 129 -0.61 -13.46 7.85
CA ARG A 129 -1.02 -12.47 8.84
C ARG A 129 -1.52 -11.21 8.14
N PHE A 130 -2.39 -10.48 8.81
CA PHE A 130 -3.02 -9.30 8.25
C PHE A 130 -3.22 -8.21 9.31
N ARG A 131 -3.43 -6.98 8.85
CA ARG A 131 -3.88 -5.85 9.66
C ARG A 131 -5.24 -5.38 9.16
N VAL A 132 -6.05 -4.88 10.07
CA VAL A 132 -7.27 -4.17 9.73
C VAL A 132 -6.91 -2.72 9.49
N LEU A 133 -7.28 -2.19 8.31
CA LEU A 133 -7.06 -0.79 7.95
C LEU A 133 -8.32 0.05 8.15
N PHE A 134 -9.50 -0.55 7.98
CA PHE A 134 -10.77 0.15 8.08
C PHE A 134 -11.89 -0.83 8.42
N HIS A 135 -12.89 -0.38 9.19
CA HIS A 135 -14.04 -1.17 9.58
C HIS A 135 -15.31 -0.32 9.51
N GLU A 136 -16.29 -0.75 8.70
CA GLU A 136 -17.57 -0.07 8.55
C GLU A 136 -18.72 -1.10 8.53
N GLY A 137 -19.59 -1.04 9.52
CA GLY A 137 -20.73 -1.96 9.65
C GLY A 137 -20.30 -3.43 9.78
N ARG A 138 -20.51 -4.23 8.72
CA ARG A 138 -20.09 -5.65 8.65
C ARG A 138 -18.88 -5.86 7.73
N GLY A 139 -18.30 -4.77 7.23
CA GLY A 139 -17.22 -4.77 6.27
C GLY A 139 -15.90 -4.40 6.92
N VAL A 140 -14.84 -5.08 6.52
CA VAL A 140 -13.48 -4.89 7.03
C VAL A 140 -12.52 -4.81 5.84
N LEU A 141 -11.68 -3.78 5.82
CA LEU A 141 -10.57 -3.66 4.87
C LEU A 141 -9.31 -4.26 5.48
N LEU A 142 -8.76 -5.31 4.86
CA LEU A 142 -7.61 -6.06 5.37
C LEU A 142 -6.37 -5.85 4.49
N HIS A 143 -5.25 -5.51 5.13
CA HIS A 143 -3.92 -5.52 4.54
C HIS A 143 -3.21 -6.83 4.86
N TRP A 144 -2.70 -7.56 3.87
CA TRP A 144 -1.87 -8.74 4.10
C TRP A 144 -0.42 -8.32 4.32
N LEU A 145 0.21 -8.80 5.40
CA LEU A 145 1.59 -8.41 5.72
C LEU A 145 2.52 -8.70 4.55
N TYR A 146 3.42 -7.74 4.28
CA TYR A 146 4.42 -7.79 3.21
C TYR A 146 3.84 -7.83 1.80
N SER A 147 2.53 -7.59 1.63
CA SER A 147 1.95 -7.36 0.31
C SER A 147 1.97 -5.86 -0.05
N PRO A 148 1.96 -5.50 -1.34
CA PRO A 148 1.72 -4.12 -1.73
C PRO A 148 0.33 -3.65 -1.28
N ALA A 149 0.15 -2.34 -1.10
CA ALA A 149 -1.13 -1.78 -0.65
C ALA A 149 -2.30 -2.16 -1.57
N SER A 150 -2.04 -2.40 -2.85
CA SER A 150 -3.00 -2.87 -3.85
C SER A 150 -3.65 -4.23 -3.56
N TYR A 151 -3.03 -5.04 -2.71
CA TYR A 151 -3.53 -6.37 -2.33
C TYR A 151 -4.50 -6.31 -1.15
N THR A 152 -4.74 -5.10 -0.63
CA THR A 152 -5.71 -4.87 0.43
C THR A 152 -7.09 -5.31 -0.05
N THR A 153 -7.76 -6.14 0.75
CA THR A 153 -9.01 -6.81 0.36
C THR A 153 -10.15 -6.41 1.29
N TRP A 154 -11.31 -6.08 0.71
CA TRP A 154 -12.53 -5.84 1.45
C TRP A 154 -13.25 -7.16 1.74
N TYR A 155 -13.52 -7.43 3.00
CA TYR A 155 -14.26 -8.61 3.47
C TYR A 155 -15.57 -8.18 4.11
N THR A 156 -16.61 -8.99 3.93
CA THR A 156 -17.90 -8.82 4.63
C THR A 156 -18.23 -10.05 5.44
N GLY A 157 -18.78 -9.86 6.65
CA GLY A 157 -19.24 -10.98 7.49
C GLY A 157 -18.21 -11.52 8.46
N LEU A 158 -17.07 -10.83 8.62
CA LEU A 158 -16.13 -11.10 9.71
C LEU A 158 -16.70 -10.52 11.01
N GLN A 159 -17.20 -11.39 11.89
CA GLN A 159 -17.63 -11.01 13.24
C GLN A 159 -16.44 -11.07 14.19
N SER A 160 -15.80 -9.94 14.42
CA SER A 160 -14.78 -9.79 15.46
C SER A 160 -14.78 -8.35 15.99
N GLU A 161 -14.36 -8.18 17.23
CA GLU A 161 -14.08 -6.86 17.78
C GLU A 161 -12.69 -6.42 17.31
N TRP A 162 -12.67 -5.47 16.37
CA TRP A 162 -11.45 -4.85 15.88
C TRP A 162 -11.13 -3.61 16.71
N SER A 163 -9.84 -3.31 16.90
CA SER A 163 -9.45 -2.13 17.69
C SER A 163 -10.07 -0.85 17.14
N SER A 164 -10.54 0.06 18.01
CA SER A 164 -11.04 1.38 17.61
C SER A 164 -9.95 2.27 16.98
N ASP A 165 -8.68 1.97 17.25
CA ASP A 165 -7.55 2.75 16.75
C ASP A 165 -7.24 2.50 15.27
N THR A 166 -8.03 1.65 14.62
CA THR A 166 -7.92 1.27 13.21
C THR A 166 -7.88 2.48 12.27
N GLU A 167 -8.59 3.56 12.62
CA GLU A 167 -8.74 4.77 11.79
C GLU A 167 -7.63 5.80 11.95
N THR A 168 -6.73 5.67 12.94
CA THR A 168 -5.60 6.60 13.10
C THR A 168 -4.67 6.37 11.91
N SER A 169 -4.86 7.19 10.89
CA SER A 169 -4.54 6.85 9.52
C SER A 169 -3.07 7.12 9.22
N TYR A 170 -2.52 6.33 8.31
CA TYR A 170 -1.25 6.59 7.62
C TYR A 170 -1.06 8.06 7.20
N LEU A 171 -2.15 8.78 6.96
CA LEU A 171 -2.19 10.16 6.47
C LEU A 171 -1.80 11.19 7.53
N GLU A 172 -1.83 10.83 8.81
CA GLU A 172 -1.53 11.73 9.94
C GLU A 172 -0.15 11.48 10.55
N ASN A 173 0.62 10.52 10.03
CA ASN A 173 1.96 10.29 10.56
C ASN A 173 2.92 11.40 10.11
N GLU A 174 3.08 12.40 10.96
CA GLU A 174 4.09 13.44 10.80
C GLU A 174 5.51 12.95 11.14
N ASN A 175 5.65 11.73 11.68
CA ASN A 175 6.94 11.18 12.07
C ASN A 175 7.64 10.49 10.89
N GLN A 176 8.96 10.52 10.95
CA GLN A 176 9.84 9.79 10.04
C GLN A 176 9.64 8.27 10.15
N TRP A 177 9.72 7.59 9.01
CA TRP A 177 9.60 6.14 8.91
C TRP A 177 10.95 5.45 9.07
N ASP A 178 11.17 4.84 10.23
CA ASP A 178 12.29 3.93 10.47
C ASP A 178 11.94 2.52 10.01
N VAL A 179 12.39 2.15 8.81
CA VAL A 179 12.07 0.87 8.16
C VAL A 179 13.33 0.12 7.74
N ASP A 180 13.27 -1.19 7.62
CA ASP A 180 14.39 -1.97 7.09
C ASP A 180 14.47 -1.97 5.56
N ALA A 181 15.65 -2.30 5.04
CA ALA A 181 15.99 -2.29 3.61
C ALA A 181 15.04 -3.09 2.71
N ARG A 182 14.31 -4.09 3.25
CA ARG A 182 13.36 -4.88 2.46
C ARG A 182 12.23 -4.03 1.91
N TRP A 183 11.80 -2.97 2.62
CA TRP A 183 10.75 -2.07 2.14
C TRP A 183 11.07 -1.50 0.75
N LEU A 184 12.28 -0.97 0.56
CA LEU A 184 12.69 -0.40 -0.73
C LEU A 184 12.88 -1.49 -1.80
N LEU A 185 13.52 -2.60 -1.42
CA LEU A 185 13.85 -3.67 -2.37
C LEU A 185 12.58 -4.36 -2.89
N TYR A 186 11.61 -4.60 -2.01
CA TYR A 186 10.32 -5.19 -2.40
C TYR A 186 9.47 -4.18 -3.15
N SER A 187 9.54 -2.89 -2.81
CA SER A 187 8.82 -1.86 -3.58
C SER A 187 9.29 -1.82 -5.04
N ASP A 188 10.61 -1.90 -5.24
CA ASP A 188 11.22 -1.95 -6.57
C ASP A 188 10.91 -3.27 -7.30
N GLU A 189 10.88 -4.40 -6.59
CA GLU A 189 10.49 -5.70 -7.15
C GLU A 189 9.04 -5.72 -7.65
N MET A 190 8.13 -5.13 -6.87
CA MET A 190 6.68 -5.09 -7.16
C MET A 190 6.28 -3.91 -8.05
N TYR A 191 7.20 -2.98 -8.31
CA TYR A 191 6.92 -1.68 -8.92
C TYR A 191 5.81 -0.91 -8.18
N GLU A 192 5.64 -1.11 -6.88
CA GLU A 192 4.58 -0.52 -6.07
C GLU A 192 5.09 -0.28 -4.66
N TRP A 193 4.66 0.79 -4.01
CA TRP A 193 5.06 1.07 -2.64
C TRP A 193 4.55 -0.02 -1.69
N MET A 194 5.50 -0.60 -0.96
CA MET A 194 5.19 -1.48 0.15
C MET A 194 4.69 -0.65 1.34
N VAL A 195 3.89 -1.29 2.21
CA VAL A 195 3.32 -0.66 3.40
C VAL A 195 4.40 -0.57 4.50
N GLU A 196 4.79 0.64 4.90
CA GLU A 196 5.92 0.94 5.79
C GLU A 196 5.83 0.21 7.13
N GLU A 197 4.62 0.15 7.72
CA GLU A 197 4.34 -0.55 8.99
C GLU A 197 4.77 -2.02 8.99
N ASP A 198 4.89 -2.67 7.82
CA ASP A 198 5.35 -4.06 7.71
C ASP A 198 6.86 -4.20 7.95
N PHE A 199 7.62 -3.12 7.77
CA PHE A 199 9.08 -3.12 7.78
C PHE A 199 9.67 -2.26 8.90
N LEU A 200 8.84 -1.81 9.85
CA LEU A 200 9.29 -0.99 10.98
C LEU A 200 10.35 -1.73 11.80
N VAL A 201 11.48 -1.06 12.04
CA VAL A 201 12.49 -1.58 12.96
C VAL A 201 12.02 -1.43 14.42
N PRO A 202 12.51 -2.26 15.36
CA PRO A 202 12.10 -2.18 16.77
C PRO A 202 12.32 -0.82 17.43
N THR A 203 13.29 -0.05 16.94
CA THR A 203 13.63 1.30 17.40
C THR A 203 12.73 2.39 16.85
N SER A 204 11.82 2.08 15.91
CA SER A 204 10.91 3.06 15.34
C SER A 204 10.01 3.70 16.40
N SER A 205 9.86 5.02 16.26
CA SER A 205 8.91 5.82 17.04
C SER A 205 7.46 5.50 16.67
N VAL A 206 7.23 5.13 15.40
CA VAL A 206 5.93 4.69 14.88
C VAL A 206 5.67 3.26 15.36
N LYS A 207 4.42 2.99 15.76
CA LYS A 207 3.98 1.64 16.13
C LYS A 207 2.99 1.12 15.09
N PRO A 208 3.17 -0.13 14.61
CA PRO A 208 2.26 -0.70 13.61
C PRO A 208 0.89 -0.97 14.23
N ARG A 209 -0.15 -0.99 13.39
CA ARG A 209 -1.48 -1.49 13.82
C ARG A 209 -1.40 -2.95 14.28
N PRO A 210 -2.35 -3.40 15.13
CA PRO A 210 -2.42 -4.79 15.56
C PRO A 210 -2.42 -5.78 14.40
N THR A 211 -1.55 -6.79 14.50
CA THR A 211 -1.43 -7.86 13.50
C THR A 211 -2.19 -9.10 13.95
N TYR A 212 -3.02 -9.62 13.06
CA TYR A 212 -3.88 -10.79 13.27
C TYR A 212 -3.40 -11.98 12.42
N SER A 213 -3.73 -13.21 12.85
CA SER A 213 -3.41 -14.42 12.09
C SER A 213 -4.60 -14.90 11.26
N ARG A 214 -4.34 -15.53 10.10
CA ARG A 214 -5.40 -16.06 9.23
C ARG A 214 -6.32 -17.08 9.91
N LYS A 215 -5.90 -17.73 11.00
CA LYS A 215 -6.79 -18.62 11.78
C LYS A 215 -8.06 -17.90 12.25
N LEU A 216 -7.99 -16.59 12.50
CA LEU A 216 -9.16 -15.77 12.85
C LEU A 216 -10.13 -15.58 11.67
N LEU A 217 -9.65 -15.66 10.42
CA LEU A 217 -10.49 -15.60 9.22
C LEU A 217 -11.19 -16.94 8.92
N MET A 218 -10.69 -18.06 9.45
CA MET A 218 -11.24 -19.39 9.16
C MET A 218 -12.41 -19.79 10.06
N ILE A 219 -12.79 -18.95 11.03
CA ILE A 219 -13.83 -19.30 11.99
C ILE A 219 -15.23 -19.12 11.37
N ASP A 220 -15.45 -18.21 10.41
CA ASP A 220 -16.76 -18.04 9.78
C ASP A 220 -16.69 -17.51 8.32
N HIS A 221 -17.20 -18.34 7.39
CA HIS A 221 -17.80 -18.01 6.09
C HIS A 221 -16.97 -17.65 4.83
N PHE A 222 -17.69 -17.86 3.69
CA PHE A 222 -17.28 -17.90 2.29
C PHE A 222 -16.87 -16.55 1.69
N TYR A 223 -15.90 -16.60 0.78
CA TYR A 223 -15.25 -15.49 0.11
C TYR A 223 -16.15 -14.78 -0.91
N PHE A 224 -16.31 -13.46 -0.78
CA PHE A 224 -16.56 -12.56 -1.91
C PHE A 224 -15.37 -11.61 -2.01
N VAL A 225 -14.62 -11.71 -3.10
CA VAL A 225 -13.45 -10.88 -3.39
C VAL A 225 -13.93 -9.61 -4.08
N ILE A 226 -13.74 -8.46 -3.44
CA ILE A 226 -13.74 -7.17 -4.15
C ILE A 226 -12.29 -6.67 -4.11
N ILE A 227 -11.63 -6.77 -5.25
CA ILE A 227 -10.34 -6.14 -5.52
C ILE A 227 -10.63 -4.63 -5.61
N ILE A 228 -10.13 -3.85 -4.66
CA ILE A 228 -10.09 -2.39 -4.83
C ILE A 228 -8.97 -2.10 -5.83
N LEU A 229 -9.39 -1.47 -6.93
CA LEU A 229 -8.64 -1.15 -8.13
C LEU A 229 -7.28 -0.50 -7.85
N THR A 230 -6.22 -1.26 -8.07
CA THR A 230 -4.82 -0.78 -8.21
C THR A 230 -3.99 -1.73 -9.08
N ASN A 231 -4.45 -2.96 -9.30
CA ASN A 231 -3.90 -3.84 -10.33
C ASN A 231 -4.59 -3.62 -11.68
N PHE A 232 -3.95 -2.89 -12.59
CA PHE A 232 -3.81 -3.18 -14.04
C PHE A 232 -2.85 -2.18 -14.71
#